data_AF-A0A0D8XHC1-F1
#
_entry.id   AF-A0A0D8XHC1-F1
#
_cell.length_a   1.000
_cell.length_b   1.000
_cell.length_c   1.000
_cell.angle_alpha   90.00
_cell.angle_beta   90.00
_cell.angle_gamma   90.00
#
_symmetry.space_group_name_H-M   'P 1'
#
loop_
_entity.id
_entity.type
_entity.pdbx_description
1 polymer ?
#
loop_
_entity_poly.entity_id
_entity_poly.type
_entity_poly.pdbx_seq_one_letter_code
_entity_poly.pdbx_strand_id
1 'polypeptide(L)'
;MRVINAHHYLCISRSVQYLKTADFKSETLIREFDESIVSSYPCPESALRWTHAVTCEWLRKIDLAEFTPHLLCAGIPGLLMVCEPTFTAETLAEILQIPPHKTLLRRHLTTHFNQLIGQRIVAEKRDFLASGISAQLIPGMRVKIAKKGSSLSRKKSKTELILESDDLLCSPVLNSKLLTTLTKW
;
A
#
# COMPACT_ATOMS: atom_id res chain seq x y z
N MET A 1 13.87 12.80 -11.75
CA MET A 1 13.71 11.47 -11.11
C MET A 1 12.93 10.55 -12.05
N ARG A 2 13.42 9.35 -12.37
CA ARG A 2 12.73 8.40 -13.27
C ARG A 2 12.13 7.25 -12.44
N VAL A 3 10.82 7.24 -12.27
CA VAL A 3 10.10 6.18 -11.55
C VAL A 3 9.41 5.26 -12.56
N ILE A 4 9.87 4.02 -12.66
CA ILE A 4 9.37 3.03 -13.64
C ILE A 4 8.56 1.93 -12.95
N ASN A 5 8.84 1.66 -11.68
CA ASN A 5 8.16 0.63 -10.91
C ASN A 5 6.85 1.20 -10.30
N ALA A 6 5.74 0.46 -10.47
CA ALA A 6 4.43 0.86 -9.99
C ALA A 6 4.36 0.97 -8.46
N HIS A 7 5.05 0.10 -7.73
CA HIS A 7 5.13 0.15 -6.26
C HIS A 7 5.75 1.47 -5.79
N HIS A 8 6.90 1.86 -6.36
CA HIS A 8 7.55 3.13 -6.02
C HIS A 8 6.68 4.34 -6.38
N TYR A 9 6.01 4.29 -7.54
CA TYR A 9 5.08 5.34 -7.95
C TYR A 9 3.93 5.49 -6.95
N LEU A 10 3.28 4.39 -6.56
CA LEU A 10 2.17 4.40 -5.61
C LEU A 10 2.62 4.84 -4.21
N CYS A 11 3.81 4.41 -3.77
CA CYS A 11 4.41 4.86 -2.52
C CYS A 11 4.53 6.40 -2.49
N ILE A 12 5.07 7.01 -3.56
CA ILE A 12 5.19 8.47 -3.67
C ILE A 12 3.81 9.13 -3.75
N SER A 13 2.93 8.63 -4.63
CA SER A 13 1.58 9.16 -4.85
C SER A 13 0.78 9.22 -3.54
N ARG A 14 0.76 8.12 -2.78
CA ARG A 14 0.05 8.03 -1.50
C ARG A 14 0.71 8.86 -0.41
N SER A 15 2.04 8.92 -0.37
CA SER A 15 2.75 9.75 0.60
C SER A 15 2.45 11.24 0.40
N VAL A 16 2.48 11.71 -0.86
CA VAL A 16 2.10 13.09 -1.19
C VAL A 16 0.62 13.35 -0.87
N GLN A 17 -0.26 12.39 -1.14
CA GLN A 17 -1.67 12.51 -0.79
C GLN A 17 -1.88 12.68 0.72
N TYR A 18 -1.23 11.83 1.53
CA TYR A 18 -1.28 11.94 2.99
C TYR A 18 -0.71 13.28 3.48
N LEU A 19 0.46 13.70 3.00
CA LEU A 19 1.08 14.96 3.42
C LEU A 19 0.19 16.16 3.11
N LYS A 20 -0.53 16.18 1.99
CA LYS A 20 -1.53 17.22 1.71
C LYS A 20 -2.63 17.28 2.76
N THR A 21 -3.12 16.12 3.23
CA THR A 21 -4.14 16.07 4.29
C THR A 21 -3.59 16.46 5.66
N ALA A 22 -2.28 16.30 5.87
CA ALA A 22 -1.59 16.66 7.09
C ALA A 22 -0.99 18.08 7.05
N ASP A 23 -1.35 18.93 6.08
CA ASP A 23 -0.78 20.27 5.92
C ASP A 23 0.77 20.26 5.86
N PHE A 24 1.32 19.21 5.25
CA PHE A 24 2.76 18.94 5.13
C PHE A 24 3.53 18.85 6.47
N LYS A 25 2.82 18.61 7.58
CA LYS A 25 3.38 18.41 8.91
C LYS A 25 4.00 17.03 9.06
N SER A 26 5.32 16.95 8.95
CA SER A 26 6.08 15.70 9.00
C SER A 26 6.09 15.04 10.39
N GLU A 27 5.83 15.82 11.44
CA GLU A 27 5.68 15.39 12.83
C GLU A 27 4.46 14.49 13.04
N THR A 28 3.51 14.48 12.09
CA THR A 28 2.37 13.57 12.12
C THR A 28 2.76 12.11 11.84
N LEU A 29 3.95 11.86 11.30
CA LEU A 29 4.44 10.52 11.00
C LEU A 29 5.05 9.85 12.24
N ILE A 30 4.66 8.61 12.48
CA ILE A 30 5.17 7.77 13.56
C ILE A 30 6.50 7.15 13.12
N ARG A 31 7.54 7.35 13.96
CA ARG A 31 8.92 6.90 13.71
C ARG A 31 9.37 5.78 14.64
N GLU A 32 8.64 5.56 15.73
CA GLU A 32 8.90 4.53 16.73
C GLU A 32 7.69 3.61 16.83
N PHE A 33 7.92 2.31 16.91
CA PHE A 33 6.84 1.33 16.97
C PHE A 33 6.33 1.18 18.40
N ASP A 34 5.01 1.31 18.57
CA ASP A 34 4.32 1.02 19.82
C ASP A 34 3.98 -0.47 19.89
N GLU A 35 4.59 -1.18 20.84
CA GLU A 35 4.40 -2.62 21.00
C GLU A 35 2.95 -3.03 21.33
N SER A 36 2.16 -2.11 21.91
CA SER A 36 0.76 -2.37 22.27
C SER A 36 -0.15 -2.53 21.06
N ILE A 37 0.27 -2.07 19.87
CA ILE A 37 -0.48 -2.16 18.62
C ILE A 37 -0.97 -3.58 18.34
N VAL A 38 -0.12 -4.59 18.56
CA VAL A 38 -0.46 -5.99 18.22
C VAL A 38 -1.59 -6.53 19.11
N SER A 39 -1.71 -6.04 20.34
CA SER A 39 -2.80 -6.37 21.25
C SER A 39 -4.05 -5.50 21.07
N SER A 40 -3.96 -4.40 20.34
CA SER A 40 -5.01 -3.37 20.24
C SER A 40 -5.66 -3.27 18.85
N TYR A 41 -5.44 -4.26 17.98
CA TYR A 41 -6.04 -4.28 16.65
C TYR A 41 -7.58 -4.12 16.68
N PRO A 42 -8.18 -3.46 15.67
CA PRO A 42 -7.53 -2.84 14.50
C PRO A 42 -6.96 -1.45 14.79
N CYS A 43 -5.88 -1.06 14.10
CA CYS A 43 -5.23 0.25 14.29
C CYS A 43 -4.90 0.97 12.95
N PRO A 44 -5.86 1.11 12.01
CA PRO A 44 -5.58 1.70 10.70
C PRO A 44 -5.13 3.16 10.75
N GLU A 45 -5.57 3.94 11.74
CA GLU A 45 -5.18 5.35 11.95
C GLU A 45 -3.73 5.48 12.41
N SER A 46 -3.26 4.53 13.23
CA SER A 46 -1.84 4.44 13.59
C SER A 46 -1.03 3.99 12.39
N ALA A 47 -1.43 2.88 11.75
CA ALA A 47 -0.76 2.32 10.58
C ALA A 47 -0.62 3.34 9.43
N LEU A 48 -1.64 4.18 9.21
CA LEU A 48 -1.60 5.25 8.21
C LEU A 48 -0.41 6.20 8.40
N ARG A 49 0.01 6.42 9.64
CA ARG A 49 1.08 7.36 9.99
C ARG A 49 2.45 6.70 10.05
N TRP A 50 2.55 5.40 9.84
CA TRP A 50 3.81 4.67 9.97
C TRP A 50 4.78 5.03 8.85
N THR A 51 5.98 5.42 9.25
CA THR A 51 7.15 5.38 8.37
C THR A 51 7.51 3.94 8.02
N HIS A 52 8.32 3.78 6.98
CA HIS A 52 8.86 2.47 6.60
C HIS A 52 9.55 1.74 7.76
N ALA A 53 10.30 2.46 8.60
CA ALA A 53 10.98 1.88 9.76
C ALA A 53 10.00 1.20 10.72
N VAL A 54 8.87 1.86 11.01
CA VAL A 54 7.81 1.32 11.88
C VAL A 54 7.15 0.09 11.26
N THR A 55 6.96 0.05 9.93
CA THR A 55 6.50 -1.18 9.24
C THR A 55 7.49 -2.33 9.41
N CYS A 56 8.80 -2.07 9.37
CA CYS A 56 9.81 -3.09 9.64
C CYS A 56 9.75 -3.58 11.09
N GLU A 57 9.65 -2.68 12.08
CA GLU A 57 9.48 -3.04 13.49
C GLU A 57 8.24 -3.91 13.71
N TRP A 58 7.10 -3.53 13.11
CA TRP A 58 5.86 -4.31 13.16
C TRP A 58 6.08 -5.74 12.65
N LEU A 59 6.77 -5.91 11.52
CA LEU A 59 7.10 -7.24 10.99
C LEU A 59 7.99 -8.05 11.94
N ARG A 60 8.93 -7.41 12.65
CA ARG A 60 9.71 -8.11 13.68
C ARG A 60 8.85 -8.52 14.87
N LYS A 61 7.90 -7.65 15.28
CA LYS A 61 6.98 -7.95 16.39
C LYS A 61 6.03 -9.10 16.10
N ILE A 62 5.68 -9.33 14.83
CA ILE A 62 4.87 -10.48 14.39
C ILE A 62 5.73 -11.66 13.92
N ASP A 63 6.98 -11.79 14.38
CA ASP A 63 7.87 -12.92 14.09
C ASP A 63 8.25 -13.12 12.61
N LEU A 64 8.32 -12.04 11.82
CA LEU A 64 8.73 -12.04 10.40
C LEU A 64 10.01 -11.24 10.13
N ALA A 65 10.86 -11.09 11.15
CA ALA A 65 12.09 -10.28 11.08
C ALA A 65 13.04 -10.73 9.95
N GLU A 66 13.13 -12.04 9.69
CA GLU A 66 14.00 -12.63 8.66
C GLU A 66 13.69 -12.15 7.23
N PHE A 67 12.47 -11.65 6.98
CA PHE A 67 12.07 -11.14 5.66
C PHE A 67 12.28 -9.63 5.50
N THR A 68 12.56 -8.91 6.59
CA THR A 68 12.70 -7.45 6.56
C THR A 68 13.85 -6.91 5.70
N PRO A 69 14.98 -7.61 5.47
CA PRO A 69 16.01 -7.14 4.53
C PRO A 69 15.49 -6.94 3.10
N HIS A 70 14.46 -7.70 2.69
CA HIS A 70 13.84 -7.55 1.37
C HIS A 70 13.02 -6.25 1.21
N LEU A 71 12.68 -5.58 2.32
CA LEU A 71 11.95 -4.30 2.31
C LEU A 71 12.83 -3.07 2.14
N LEU A 72 14.13 -3.18 2.45
CA LEU A 72 15.05 -2.04 2.54
C LEU A 72 15.09 -1.19 1.26
N CYS A 73 14.92 -1.82 0.10
CA CYS A 73 14.89 -1.15 -1.20
C CYS A 73 13.47 -0.87 -1.72
N ALA A 74 12.44 -1.48 -1.13
CA ALA A 74 11.05 -1.35 -1.59
C ALA A 74 10.34 -0.14 -0.95
N GLY A 75 10.64 0.17 0.32
CA GLY A 75 10.04 1.29 1.04
C GLY A 75 8.51 1.17 1.16
N ILE A 76 8.04 0.45 2.19
CA ILE A 76 6.61 0.27 2.46
C ILE A 76 6.19 1.08 3.69
N PRO A 77 5.72 2.33 3.53
CA PRO A 77 5.07 3.05 4.62
C PRO A 77 3.68 2.45 4.88
N GLY A 78 3.20 2.54 6.12
CA GLY A 78 1.90 1.97 6.47
C GLY A 78 0.72 2.64 5.75
N LEU A 79 0.88 3.90 5.32
CA LEU A 79 -0.09 4.56 4.42
C LEU A 79 -0.33 3.79 3.12
N LEU A 80 0.69 3.12 2.56
CA LEU A 80 0.52 2.33 1.35
C LEU A 80 -0.34 1.10 1.65
N MET A 81 -0.10 0.45 2.80
CA MET A 81 -0.87 -0.69 3.26
C MET A 81 -2.34 -0.34 3.49
N VAL A 82 -2.63 0.85 4.03
CA VAL A 82 -3.98 1.29 4.36
C VAL A 82 -4.72 1.86 3.13
N CYS A 83 -4.11 2.81 2.42
CA CYS A 83 -4.82 3.64 1.44
C CYS A 83 -4.82 3.10 0.00
N GLU A 84 -3.84 2.28 -0.38
CA GLU A 84 -3.76 1.79 -1.76
C GLU A 84 -4.67 0.57 -1.94
N PRO A 85 -5.77 0.67 -2.71
CA PRO A 85 -6.75 -0.42 -2.80
C PRO A 85 -6.19 -1.68 -3.47
N THR A 86 -5.15 -1.53 -4.31
CA THR A 86 -4.47 -2.65 -4.98
C THR A 86 -3.40 -3.33 -4.12
N PHE A 87 -3.05 -2.74 -2.96
CA PHE A 87 -2.06 -3.30 -2.03
C PHE A 87 -2.77 -4.17 -0.98
N THR A 88 -2.49 -5.48 -1.00
CA THR A 88 -3.07 -6.47 -0.08
C THR A 88 -2.00 -7.21 0.71
N ALA A 89 -2.41 -8.08 1.65
CA ALA A 89 -1.48 -8.98 2.34
C ALA A 89 -0.67 -9.84 1.36
N GLU A 90 -1.28 -10.25 0.25
CA GLU A 90 -0.62 -11.02 -0.80
C GLU A 90 0.46 -10.19 -1.50
N THR A 91 0.18 -8.92 -1.81
CA THR A 91 1.20 -7.99 -2.33
C THR A 91 2.38 -7.87 -1.36
N LEU A 92 2.12 -7.72 -0.05
CA LEU A 92 3.17 -7.65 0.95
C LEU A 92 3.99 -8.95 1.03
N ALA A 93 3.34 -10.12 0.95
CA ALA A 93 4.03 -11.41 0.93
C ALA A 93 4.98 -11.55 -0.27
N GLU A 94 4.54 -11.09 -1.44
CA GLU A 94 5.35 -11.07 -2.66
C GLU A 94 6.56 -10.12 -2.51
N ILE A 95 6.38 -8.91 -1.94
CA ILE A 95 7.49 -7.97 -1.72
C ILE A 95 8.49 -8.53 -0.71
N LEU A 96 8.01 -9.20 0.34
CA LEU A 96 8.84 -9.91 1.33
C LEU A 96 9.53 -11.15 0.77
N GLN A 97 9.22 -11.53 -0.49
CA GLN A 97 9.72 -12.73 -1.16
C GLN A 97 9.42 -14.01 -0.38
N ILE A 98 8.29 -14.06 0.34
CA ILE A 98 7.83 -15.28 1.00
C ILE A 98 7.28 -16.21 -0.08
N PRO A 99 7.84 -17.40 -0.35
CA PRO A 99 7.36 -18.24 -1.45
C PRO A 99 5.90 -18.71 -1.27
N PRO A 100 5.15 -18.98 -2.36
CA PRO A 100 3.74 -19.40 -2.29
C PRO A 100 3.54 -20.73 -1.56
N HIS A 101 4.54 -21.63 -1.58
CA HIS A 101 4.48 -22.90 -0.86
C HIS A 101 4.66 -22.76 0.66
N LYS A 102 5.17 -21.63 1.17
CA LYS A 102 5.26 -21.35 2.61
C LYS A 102 3.92 -20.85 3.17
N THR A 103 2.89 -21.69 3.06
CA THR A 103 1.49 -21.33 3.32
C THR A 103 1.23 -20.88 4.77
N LEU A 104 1.93 -21.46 5.75
CA LEU A 104 1.81 -21.05 7.16
C LEU A 104 2.25 -19.60 7.38
N LEU A 105 3.40 -19.21 6.81
CA LEU A 105 3.92 -17.84 6.92
C LEU A 105 3.01 -16.83 6.19
N ARG A 106 2.54 -17.19 4.99
CA ARG A 106 1.60 -16.34 4.25
C ARG A 106 0.28 -16.15 4.98
N ARG A 107 -0.25 -17.22 5.60
CA ARG A 107 -1.46 -17.16 6.43
C ARG A 107 -1.22 -16.28 7.66
N HIS A 108 -0.09 -16.45 8.34
CA HIS A 108 0.30 -15.65 9.50
C HIS A 108 0.36 -14.15 9.17
N LEU A 109 1.09 -13.80 8.11
CA LEU A 109 1.18 -12.43 7.60
C LEU A 109 -0.21 -11.87 7.24
N THR A 110 -1.03 -12.66 6.55
CA THR A 110 -2.39 -12.25 6.15
C THR A 110 -3.29 -11.97 7.35
N THR A 111 -3.23 -12.81 8.38
CA THR A 111 -3.99 -12.61 9.63
C THR A 111 -3.61 -11.28 10.27
N HIS A 112 -2.33 -11.04 10.52
CA HIS A 112 -1.86 -9.81 11.16
C HIS A 112 -2.11 -8.57 10.30
N PHE A 113 -1.91 -8.65 8.99
CA PHE A 113 -2.19 -7.56 8.07
C PHE A 113 -3.67 -7.15 8.11
N ASN A 114 -4.57 -8.13 8.02
CA ASN A 114 -6.02 -7.88 8.03
C ASN A 114 -6.51 -7.39 9.40
N GLN A 115 -5.93 -7.87 10.50
CA GLN A 115 -6.21 -7.36 11.84
C GLN A 115 -5.74 -5.90 11.98
N LEU A 116 -4.54 -5.57 11.50
CA LEU A 116 -3.97 -4.22 11.57
C LEU A 116 -4.87 -3.18 10.89
N ILE A 117 -5.27 -3.43 9.63
CA ILE A 117 -6.05 -2.45 8.85
C ILE A 117 -7.56 -2.54 9.09
N GLY A 118 -8.03 -3.64 9.68
CA GLY A 118 -9.43 -3.88 9.99
C GLY A 118 -10.29 -4.37 8.80
N GLN A 119 -11.37 -5.08 9.13
CA GLN A 119 -12.23 -5.78 8.15
C GLN A 119 -12.89 -4.84 7.13
N ARG A 120 -13.22 -3.61 7.54
CA ARG A 120 -13.80 -2.61 6.63
C ARG A 120 -12.87 -2.32 5.46
N ILE A 121 -11.60 -2.04 5.75
CA ILE A 121 -10.59 -1.73 4.72
C ILE A 121 -10.30 -2.97 3.86
N VAL A 122 -10.25 -4.15 4.48
CA VAL A 122 -10.09 -5.42 3.76
C VAL A 122 -11.23 -5.63 2.75
N ALA A 123 -12.48 -5.39 3.16
CA ALA A 123 -13.64 -5.51 2.28
C ALA A 123 -13.59 -4.50 1.13
N GLU A 124 -13.27 -3.23 1.41
CA GLU A 124 -13.14 -2.19 0.39
C GLU A 124 -12.06 -2.53 -0.66
N LYS A 125 -10.91 -3.06 -0.23
CA LYS A 125 -9.84 -3.54 -1.12
C LYS A 125 -10.33 -4.70 -2.00
N ARG A 126 -11.04 -5.66 -1.40
CA ARG A 126 -11.60 -6.80 -2.13
C ARG A 126 -12.62 -6.35 -3.19
N ASP A 127 -13.53 -5.47 -2.83
CA ASP A 127 -14.58 -4.99 -3.72
C ASP A 127 -13.98 -4.13 -4.86
N PHE A 128 -12.95 -3.34 -4.57
CA PHE A 128 -12.20 -2.62 -5.59
C PHE A 128 -11.52 -3.57 -6.58
N LEU A 129 -10.86 -4.63 -6.11
CA LEU A 129 -10.25 -5.63 -7.00
C LEU A 129 -11.30 -6.41 -7.81
N ALA A 130 -12.46 -6.71 -7.20
CA ALA A 130 -13.58 -7.37 -7.89
C ALA A 130 -14.19 -6.52 -9.01
N SER A 131 -14.11 -5.19 -8.93
CA SER A 131 -14.58 -4.28 -9.99
C SER A 131 -13.80 -4.41 -11.31
N GLY A 132 -12.59 -4.99 -11.28
CA GLY A 132 -11.74 -5.15 -12.47
C GLY A 132 -11.15 -3.83 -13.01
N ILE A 133 -11.32 -2.70 -12.31
CA ILE A 133 -10.81 -1.39 -12.73
C ILE A 133 -9.27 -1.40 -12.84
N SER A 134 -8.61 -2.00 -11.83
CA SER A 134 -7.16 -2.14 -11.71
C SER A 134 -6.76 -3.53 -11.23
N ALA A 135 -5.59 -4.00 -11.64
CA ALA A 135 -5.02 -5.25 -11.16
C ALA A 135 -4.39 -5.08 -9.76
N GLN A 136 -4.30 -6.18 -9.01
CA GLN A 136 -3.54 -6.22 -7.75
C GLN A 136 -2.08 -5.86 -7.99
N LEU A 137 -1.50 -5.06 -7.10
CA LEU A 137 -0.10 -4.68 -7.17
C LEU A 137 0.80 -5.90 -6.93
N ILE A 138 1.81 -6.08 -7.78
CA ILE A 138 2.85 -7.11 -7.64
C ILE A 138 4.27 -6.52 -7.79
N PRO A 139 5.29 -7.11 -7.15
CA PRO A 139 6.69 -6.70 -7.32
C PRO A 139 7.11 -6.83 -8.78
N GLY A 140 7.38 -5.71 -9.44
CA GLY A 140 7.81 -5.68 -10.84
C GLY A 140 6.78 -5.13 -11.83
N MET A 141 5.57 -4.77 -11.37
CA MET A 141 4.66 -3.98 -12.19
C MET A 141 5.32 -2.68 -12.65
N ARG A 142 5.12 -2.34 -13.93
CA ARG A 142 5.70 -1.14 -14.53
C ARG A 142 4.65 -0.06 -14.73
N VAL A 143 5.05 1.18 -14.51
CA VAL A 143 4.27 2.37 -14.86
C VAL A 143 4.40 2.61 -16.36
N LYS A 144 3.27 2.81 -17.03
CA LYS A 144 3.21 3.33 -18.40
C LYS A 144 2.34 4.57 -18.45
N ILE A 145 2.84 5.60 -19.11
CA ILE A 145 2.10 6.83 -19.35
C ILE A 145 1.41 6.69 -20.71
N ALA A 146 0.09 6.70 -20.72
CA ALA A 146 -0.72 6.78 -21.92
C ALA A 146 -0.94 8.24 -22.30
N LYS A 147 -0.75 8.57 -23.57
CA LYS A 147 -1.09 9.89 -24.12
C LYS A 147 -2.58 9.92 -24.47
N LYS A 148 -3.27 10.99 -24.10
CA LYS A 148 -4.67 11.22 -24.45
C LYS A 148 -4.85 11.14 -25.98
N GLY A 149 -5.80 10.32 -26.45
CA GLY A 149 -6.13 10.21 -27.88
C GLY A 149 -5.59 8.98 -28.63
N SER A 150 -4.81 8.08 -28.02
CA SER A 150 -4.46 6.80 -28.66
C SER A 150 -5.57 5.76 -28.45
N SER A 151 -6.56 5.73 -29.35
CA SER A 151 -7.78 4.90 -29.28
C SER A 151 -7.61 3.42 -29.65
N LEU A 152 -6.39 2.88 -29.65
CA LEU A 152 -6.24 1.43 -29.81
C LEU A 152 -6.64 0.77 -28.49
N SER A 153 -7.71 -0.04 -28.53
CA SER A 153 -8.16 -0.91 -27.43
C SER A 153 -6.97 -1.74 -26.96
N ARG A 154 -6.25 -1.20 -25.98
CA ARG A 154 -5.00 -1.78 -25.51
C ARG A 154 -5.39 -2.77 -24.43
N LYS A 155 -5.16 -4.05 -24.69
CA LYS A 155 -5.36 -5.13 -23.71
C LYS A 155 -4.61 -4.74 -22.44
N LYS A 156 -5.32 -4.37 -21.37
CA LYS A 156 -4.73 -4.02 -20.08
C LYS A 156 -3.91 -5.23 -19.62
N SER A 157 -2.60 -5.11 -19.64
CA SER A 157 -1.71 -6.14 -19.11
C SER A 157 -1.81 -6.12 -17.60
N LYS A 158 -1.95 -7.29 -16.97
CA LYS A 158 -1.97 -7.43 -15.50
C LYS A 158 -0.67 -6.94 -14.85
N THR A 159 0.39 -6.76 -15.64
CA THR A 159 1.73 -6.33 -15.20
C THR A 159 1.98 -4.83 -15.36
N GLU A 160 0.99 -4.04 -15.78
CA GLU A 160 1.17 -2.62 -16.11
C GLU A 160 0.18 -1.73 -15.37
N LEU A 161 0.71 -0.70 -14.70
CA LEU A 161 -0.07 0.42 -14.18
C LEU A 161 -0.10 1.52 -15.24
N ILE A 162 -1.28 1.78 -15.81
CA ILE A 162 -1.45 2.80 -16.84
C ILE A 162 -1.89 4.10 -16.18
N LEU A 163 -1.13 5.16 -16.42
CA LEU A 163 -1.44 6.52 -15.99
C LEU A 163 -1.76 7.37 -17.21
N GLU A 164 -2.69 8.30 -17.08
CA GLU A 164 -2.93 9.30 -18.13
C GLU A 164 -1.92 10.45 -18.00
N SER A 165 -1.45 10.99 -19.13
CA SER A 165 -0.40 12.03 -19.16
C SER A 165 -0.74 13.30 -18.39
N ASP A 166 -2.01 13.60 -18.21
CA ASP A 166 -2.50 14.84 -17.61
C ASP A 166 -2.96 14.63 -16.15
N ASP A 167 -2.92 13.39 -15.65
CA ASP A 167 -3.30 13.08 -14.27
C ASP A 167 -2.20 13.53 -13.31
N LEU A 168 -2.55 14.43 -12.40
CA LEU A 168 -1.71 14.75 -11.25
C LEU A 168 -1.56 13.49 -10.38
N LEU A 169 -0.42 13.37 -9.68
CA LEU A 169 -0.05 12.25 -8.79
C LEU A 169 -1.11 11.88 -7.72
N CYS A 170 -2.15 12.69 -7.53
CA CYS A 170 -3.25 12.47 -6.60
C CYS A 170 -4.61 12.74 -7.30
N SER A 171 -4.91 12.03 -8.40
CA SER A 171 -6.21 12.15 -9.07
C SER A 171 -7.36 11.87 -8.09
N PRO A 172 -8.48 12.63 -8.12
CA PRO A 172 -9.61 12.46 -7.19
C PRO A 172 -10.21 11.05 -7.19
N VAL A 173 -10.00 10.27 -8.26
CA VAL A 173 -10.42 8.87 -8.39
C VAL A 173 -9.69 7.97 -7.38
N LEU A 174 -8.49 8.35 -6.96
CA LEU A 174 -7.70 7.70 -5.92
C LEU A 174 -7.95 8.33 -4.53
N ASN A 175 -8.94 9.20 -4.36
CA ASN A 175 -9.43 9.56 -3.03
C ASN A 175 -10.08 8.32 -2.42
N SER A 176 -9.28 7.47 -1.78
CA SER A 176 -9.83 6.46 -0.89
C SER A 176 -10.69 7.23 0.12
N LYS A 177 -12.00 6.92 0.17
CA LYS A 177 -12.92 7.41 1.21
C LYS A 177 -12.32 7.25 2.61
N LEU A 178 -11.38 6.33 2.76
CA LEU A 178 -10.54 6.11 3.93
C LEU A 178 -9.79 7.36 4.41
N LEU A 179 -9.02 8.05 3.57
CA LEU A 179 -8.26 9.24 4.00
C LEU A 179 -9.20 10.34 4.51
N THR A 180 -10.28 10.64 3.79
CA THR A 180 -11.25 11.68 4.20
C THR A 180 -12.10 11.30 5.42
N THR A 181 -12.20 10.00 5.76
CA THR A 181 -12.91 9.52 6.95
C THR A 181 -11.98 9.46 8.17
N LEU A 182 -10.70 9.16 7.97
CA LEU A 182 -9.71 9.01 9.05
C LEU A 182 -9.10 10.36 9.49
N THR A 183 -9.13 11.40 8.64
CA THR A 183 -8.59 12.74 8.97
C THR A 183 -9.65 13.73 9.46
N LYS A 184 -10.85 13.28 9.85
CA LYS A 184 -11.98 14.12 10.28
C LYS A 184 -12.08 14.34 11.80
N TRP A 185 -10.98 14.19 12.52
CA TRP A 185 -10.91 14.36 13.98
C TRP A 185 -9.84 15.37 14.35
#